data_AF-A0A9N8W4C2-F1
#
_entry.id   AF-A0A9N8W4C2-F1
#
_cell.length_a   1.000
_cell.length_b   1.000
_cell.length_c   1.000
_cell.angle_alpha   90.00
_cell.angle_beta   90.00
_cell.angle_gamma   90.00
#
_symmetry.space_group_name_H-M   'P 1'
#
loop_
_entity.id
_entity.type
_entity.pdbx_description
1 polymer ?
#
loop_
_entity_poly.entity_id
_entity_poly.type
_entity_poly.pdbx_seq_one_letter_code
_entity_poly.pdbx_strand_id
1 'polypeptide(L)'
;MNSRFAFLLIVLALAFTFSNAQQNVTDLFFLAEADNNVCKDNADRFTPTDGLQKAGGSCSDTVQGEIPDSDHMVSSFIIEPPNACTLPANKNFTVKIFTRGLITGFFDNPANQYYKFPQVVDKQTGFIFGHSHVTIQQLKSFDDAPDPKLFAFFKGLNDPSVNNIFTQVIGTQNVSGLPAGDYRICTMVSSFAHQPTLMPVAQRGAQDDCIRIKLVDDPKKRRNVLNKKRNA
;
A
#
# COMPACT_ATOMS: atom_id res chain seq x y z
N MET A 1 42.44 79.58 -21.15
CA MET A 1 41.51 79.42 -22.30
C MET A 1 41.37 77.93 -22.59
N ASN A 2 40.15 77.42 -22.38
CA ASN A 2 39.55 76.11 -22.67
C ASN A 2 40.36 74.95 -23.28
N SER A 3 40.21 73.75 -22.68
CA SER A 3 39.49 72.59 -23.25
C SER A 3 39.95 71.29 -22.57
N ARG A 4 39.32 70.86 -21.46
CA ARG A 4 38.38 69.72 -21.37
C ARG A 4 38.68 68.54 -22.30
N PHE A 5 39.25 67.46 -21.75
CA PHE A 5 38.90 66.08 -22.13
C PHE A 5 39.15 65.16 -20.91
N ALA A 6 38.07 64.72 -20.27
CA ALA A 6 38.08 63.71 -19.23
C ALA A 6 37.84 62.34 -19.89
N PHE A 7 38.77 61.40 -19.73
CA PHE A 7 38.61 60.02 -20.17
C PHE A 7 37.78 59.27 -19.12
N LEU A 8 36.59 58.82 -19.54
CA LEU A 8 35.70 57.96 -18.76
C LEU A 8 36.05 56.50 -19.08
N LEU A 9 36.68 55.80 -18.14
CA LEU A 9 36.93 54.35 -18.24
C LEU A 9 35.68 53.61 -17.75
N ILE A 10 34.90 53.08 -18.69
CA ILE A 10 33.74 52.22 -18.42
C ILE A 10 34.26 50.80 -18.19
N VAL A 11 34.20 50.32 -16.95
CA VAL A 11 34.39 48.90 -16.63
C VAL A 11 33.06 48.20 -16.88
N LEU A 12 32.99 47.39 -17.94
CA LEU A 12 31.83 46.58 -18.27
C LEU A 12 31.80 45.35 -17.34
N ALA A 13 31.08 45.43 -16.23
CA ALA A 13 30.78 44.26 -15.41
C ALA A 13 29.68 43.43 -16.08
N LEU A 14 30.05 42.30 -16.68
CA LEU A 14 29.11 41.28 -17.12
C LEU A 14 28.49 40.63 -15.88
N ALA A 15 27.29 41.09 -15.50
CA ALA A 15 26.45 40.41 -14.53
C ALA A 15 25.88 39.14 -15.19
N PHE A 16 26.52 37.99 -14.97
CA PHE A 16 25.85 36.71 -15.15
C PHE A 16 24.81 36.56 -14.04
N THR A 17 23.55 36.87 -14.35
CA THR A 17 22.44 36.45 -13.51
C THR A 17 22.29 34.94 -13.66
N PHE A 18 22.77 34.19 -12.66
CA PHE A 18 22.30 32.82 -12.46
C PHE A 18 20.82 32.90 -12.08
N SER A 19 19.95 32.65 -13.06
CA SER A 19 18.54 32.40 -12.81
C SER A 19 18.46 31.13 -11.96
N ASN A 20 18.19 31.28 -10.66
CA ASN A 20 17.74 30.18 -9.82
C ASN A 20 16.40 29.72 -10.37
N ALA A 21 16.41 28.77 -11.31
CA ALA A 21 15.23 28.00 -11.68
C ALA A 21 14.93 27.01 -10.56
N GLN A 22 14.54 27.54 -9.39
CA GLN A 22 13.73 26.80 -8.45
C GLN A 22 12.37 26.67 -9.14
N GLN A 23 12.20 25.64 -9.97
CA GLN A 23 10.90 25.32 -10.55
C GLN A 23 9.92 25.16 -9.38
N ASN A 24 8.96 26.08 -9.28
CA ASN A 24 7.94 26.03 -8.26
C ASN A 24 7.13 24.75 -8.47
N VAL A 25 7.22 23.83 -7.52
CA VAL A 25 6.53 22.53 -7.51
C VAL A 25 5.00 22.69 -7.63
N THR A 26 4.47 23.90 -7.42
CA THR A 26 3.07 24.27 -7.59
C THR A 26 2.60 24.25 -9.06
N ASP A 27 3.48 24.50 -10.04
CA ASP A 27 3.07 24.52 -11.46
C ASP A 27 2.92 23.12 -12.05
N LEU A 28 3.54 22.11 -11.44
CA LEU A 28 3.41 20.68 -11.81
C LEU A 28 2.08 20.05 -11.35
N PHE A 29 1.35 20.71 -10.43
CA PHE A 29 0.17 20.13 -9.79
C PHE A 29 -1.16 20.54 -10.45
N PHE A 30 -1.16 21.58 -11.30
CA PHE A 30 -2.38 22.26 -11.74
C PHE A 30 -2.57 22.33 -13.27
N LEU A 31 -1.93 21.44 -14.02
CA LEU A 31 -2.36 21.10 -15.37
C LEU A 31 -3.13 19.76 -15.37
N ALA A 32 -3.99 19.53 -14.38
CA ALA A 32 -5.14 18.69 -14.66
C ALA A 32 -6.01 19.53 -15.61
N GLU A 33 -5.73 19.43 -16.91
CA GLU A 33 -6.49 20.12 -17.96
C GLU A 33 -7.96 19.70 -17.86
N ALA A 34 -8.85 20.45 -18.52
CA ALA A 34 -10.28 20.17 -18.55
C ALA A 34 -10.66 18.75 -19.04
N ASP A 35 -9.69 17.98 -19.57
CA ASP A 35 -9.85 16.58 -20.01
C ASP A 35 -9.44 15.52 -18.95
N ASN A 36 -8.89 15.92 -17.78
CA ASN A 36 -8.40 15.03 -16.72
C ASN A 36 -7.36 13.98 -17.20
N ASN A 37 -6.63 14.22 -18.29
CA ASN A 37 -5.75 13.22 -18.89
C ASN A 37 -4.30 13.29 -18.36
N VAL A 38 -4.13 12.99 -17.07
CA VAL A 38 -2.82 13.00 -16.37
C VAL A 38 -1.75 12.17 -17.08
N CYS A 39 -2.12 11.06 -17.74
CA CYS A 39 -1.18 10.21 -18.47
C CYS A 39 -0.65 10.84 -19.75
N LYS A 40 -1.49 11.56 -20.48
CA LYS A 40 -1.08 12.33 -21.66
C LYS A 40 -0.14 13.45 -21.25
N ASP A 41 -0.45 14.16 -20.16
CA ASP A 41 0.33 15.31 -19.69
C ASP A 41 1.69 14.92 -19.11
N ASN A 42 1.86 13.65 -18.69
CA ASN A 42 3.11 13.12 -18.14
C ASN A 42 3.72 12.01 -19.01
N ALA A 43 3.39 11.97 -20.31
CA ALA A 43 3.85 10.95 -21.25
C ALA A 43 5.38 10.97 -21.49
N ASP A 44 6.05 12.09 -21.20
CA ASP A 44 7.50 12.24 -21.22
C ASP A 44 8.20 11.52 -20.05
N ARG A 45 7.45 11.23 -18.98
CA ARG A 45 7.96 10.63 -17.73
C ARG A 45 7.45 9.22 -17.49
N PHE A 46 6.24 8.89 -17.92
CA PHE A 46 5.60 7.61 -17.64
C PHE A 46 5.01 6.97 -18.89
N THR A 47 5.35 5.70 -19.12
CA THR A 47 4.67 4.86 -20.11
C THR A 47 3.31 4.40 -19.57
N PRO A 48 2.25 4.34 -20.40
CA PRO A 48 0.99 3.74 -20.01
C PRO A 48 1.15 2.30 -19.48
N THR A 49 0.28 1.94 -18.54
CA THR A 49 0.15 0.56 -18.07
C THR A 49 -0.39 -0.32 -19.19
N ASP A 50 0.04 -1.58 -19.22
CA ASP A 50 -0.36 -2.61 -20.18
C ASP A 50 -0.98 -3.83 -19.46
N GLY A 51 -1.28 -3.68 -18.17
CA GLY A 51 -1.71 -4.77 -17.29
C GLY A 51 -0.56 -5.54 -16.64
N LEU A 52 0.71 -5.17 -16.90
CA LEU A 52 1.86 -5.73 -16.23
C LEU A 52 2.23 -4.94 -14.98
N GLN A 53 2.80 -5.61 -13.98
CA GLN A 53 3.41 -4.96 -12.82
C GLN A 53 4.74 -4.27 -13.21
N LYS A 54 4.72 -2.95 -13.40
CA LYS A 54 5.91 -2.14 -13.76
C LYS A 54 6.54 -1.52 -12.51
N ALA A 55 7.56 -2.18 -11.95
CA ALA A 55 8.24 -1.73 -10.73
C ALA A 55 8.94 -0.35 -10.87
N GLY A 56 9.27 0.07 -12.09
CA GLY A 56 9.81 1.40 -12.40
C GLY A 56 8.77 2.52 -12.44
N GLY A 57 7.49 2.21 -12.22
CA GLY A 57 6.36 3.14 -12.40
C GLY A 57 5.78 3.09 -13.81
N SER A 58 4.50 3.47 -13.91
CA SER A 58 3.74 3.59 -15.15
C SER A 58 2.55 4.51 -14.92
N CYS A 59 1.90 4.96 -15.99
CA CYS A 59 0.66 5.72 -15.87
C CYS A 59 -0.56 4.83 -16.14
N SER A 60 -1.54 4.83 -15.25
CA SER A 60 -2.82 4.12 -15.46
C SER A 60 -3.87 5.10 -15.95
N ASP A 61 -4.36 4.88 -17.17
CA ASP A 61 -5.46 5.60 -17.82
C ASP A 61 -6.81 4.86 -17.70
N THR A 62 -6.83 3.75 -16.95
CA THR A 62 -8.04 2.99 -16.64
C THR A 62 -9.05 3.88 -15.94
N VAL A 63 -10.26 3.99 -16.49
CA VAL A 63 -11.35 4.69 -15.79
C VAL A 63 -11.59 4.04 -14.43
N GLN A 64 -11.79 4.88 -13.41
CA GLN A 64 -11.88 4.45 -12.01
C GLN A 64 -12.96 3.36 -11.77
N GLY A 65 -14.13 3.53 -12.39
CA GLY A 65 -15.24 2.58 -12.34
C GLY A 65 -16.42 3.07 -11.52
N GLU A 66 -17.28 2.13 -11.16
CA GLU A 66 -18.53 2.37 -10.43
C GLU A 66 -18.26 2.53 -8.93
N ILE A 67 -19.04 3.39 -8.26
CA ILE A 67 -18.91 3.68 -6.83
C ILE A 67 -20.20 3.20 -6.14
N PRO A 68 -20.13 2.38 -5.07
CA PRO A 68 -21.32 1.93 -4.34
C PRO A 68 -21.97 3.10 -3.58
N ASP A 69 -23.20 2.94 -3.13
CA ASP A 69 -23.80 3.90 -2.19
C ASP A 69 -23.25 3.75 -0.76
N SER A 70 -23.62 4.67 0.13
CA SER A 70 -23.06 4.74 1.49
C SER A 70 -23.40 3.53 2.37
N ASP A 71 -24.48 2.81 2.08
CA ASP A 71 -24.91 1.65 2.86
C ASP A 71 -24.15 0.37 2.45
N HIS A 72 -23.50 0.40 1.27
CA HIS A 72 -22.78 -0.73 0.67
C HIS A 72 -21.25 -0.56 0.69
N MET A 73 -20.76 0.33 1.57
CA MET A 73 -19.35 0.60 1.78
C MET A 73 -18.57 -0.62 2.34
N VAL A 74 -17.40 -0.89 1.75
CA VAL A 74 -16.45 -1.92 2.19
C VAL A 74 -15.84 -1.57 3.55
N SER A 75 -15.74 -2.58 4.42
CA SER A 75 -14.95 -2.52 5.65
C SER A 75 -14.49 -3.91 6.06
N SER A 76 -13.19 -4.04 6.31
CA SER A 76 -12.56 -5.23 6.85
C SER A 76 -12.22 -5.04 8.33
N PHE A 77 -12.20 -6.15 9.08
CA PHE A 77 -11.86 -6.18 10.50
C PHE A 77 -11.18 -7.50 10.85
N ILE A 78 -10.00 -7.44 11.46
CA ILE A 78 -9.22 -8.62 11.86
C ILE A 78 -9.77 -9.12 13.19
N ILE A 79 -10.50 -10.24 13.16
CA ILE A 79 -11.12 -10.85 14.34
C ILE A 79 -10.18 -11.80 15.10
N GLU A 80 -9.20 -12.37 14.38
CA GLU A 80 -8.19 -13.25 14.96
C GLU A 80 -6.86 -13.00 14.24
N PRO A 81 -5.72 -12.90 14.96
CA PRO A 81 -5.62 -12.78 16.41
C PRO A 81 -6.16 -11.42 16.93
N PRO A 82 -6.45 -11.27 18.23
CA PRO A 82 -6.81 -9.96 18.79
C PRO A 82 -5.66 -8.96 18.73
N ASN A 83 -5.99 -7.67 18.62
CA ASN A 83 -5.00 -6.60 18.70
C ASN A 83 -4.25 -6.63 20.05
N ALA A 84 -2.96 -6.29 20.00
CA ALA A 84 -1.99 -6.29 21.09
C ALA A 84 -1.75 -7.67 21.76
N CYS A 85 -2.17 -8.78 21.15
CA CYS A 85 -1.93 -10.09 21.73
C CYS A 85 -0.45 -10.51 21.64
N THR A 86 -0.08 -11.48 22.48
CA THR A 86 1.24 -12.13 22.43
C THR A 86 1.09 -13.58 22.00
N LEU A 87 1.82 -13.98 20.97
CA LEU A 87 1.81 -15.33 20.40
C LEU A 87 3.19 -16.00 20.51
N PRO A 88 3.27 -17.34 20.53
CA PRO A 88 4.55 -18.03 20.51
C PRO A 88 5.24 -17.89 19.14
N ALA A 89 6.51 -17.50 19.15
CA ALA A 89 7.35 -17.44 17.97
C ALA A 89 7.56 -18.82 17.35
N ASN A 90 7.70 -18.86 16.01
CA ASN A 90 7.93 -20.06 15.20
C ASN A 90 6.82 -21.11 15.35
N LYS A 91 5.61 -20.70 15.71
CA LYS A 91 4.41 -21.53 15.78
C LYS A 91 3.36 -21.00 14.82
N ASN A 92 2.55 -21.92 14.29
CA ASN A 92 1.47 -21.55 13.39
C ASN A 92 0.39 -20.82 14.18
N PHE A 93 -0.22 -19.84 13.55
CA PHE A 93 -1.40 -19.14 14.07
C PHE A 93 -2.32 -18.79 12.91
N THR A 94 -3.57 -18.50 13.22
CA THR A 94 -4.59 -18.20 12.23
C THR A 94 -4.88 -16.72 12.22
N VAL A 95 -4.99 -16.15 11.03
CA VAL A 95 -5.59 -14.83 10.81
C VAL A 95 -7.00 -15.03 10.26
N LYS A 96 -7.98 -14.41 10.91
CA LYS A 96 -9.36 -14.35 10.42
C LYS A 96 -9.77 -12.91 10.24
N ILE A 97 -10.40 -12.64 9.09
CA ILE A 97 -10.77 -11.28 8.68
C ILE A 97 -12.25 -11.32 8.31
N PHE A 98 -13.07 -10.57 9.03
CA PHE A 98 -14.43 -10.29 8.63
C PHE A 98 -14.43 -9.15 7.61
N THR A 99 -15.14 -9.27 6.50
CA THR A 99 -15.27 -8.21 5.49
C THR A 99 -16.72 -8.04 5.08
N ARG A 100 -17.24 -6.81 5.18
CA ARG A 100 -18.57 -6.43 4.67
C ARG A 100 -18.45 -5.56 3.43
N GLY A 101 -19.52 -5.44 2.65
CA GLY A 101 -19.58 -4.52 1.51
C GLY A 101 -18.85 -4.99 0.25
N LEU A 102 -18.36 -6.24 0.24
CA LEU A 102 -17.52 -6.78 -0.83
C LEU A 102 -18.03 -8.16 -1.24
N ILE A 103 -18.22 -8.37 -2.55
CA ILE A 103 -18.36 -9.70 -3.13
C ILE A 103 -16.96 -10.26 -3.36
N THR A 104 -16.56 -11.15 -2.47
CA THR A 104 -15.25 -11.80 -2.48
C THR A 104 -15.16 -12.90 -3.53
N GLY A 105 -13.96 -13.24 -3.98
CA GLY A 105 -13.74 -14.31 -4.96
C GLY A 105 -13.46 -13.82 -6.38
N PHE A 106 -13.34 -12.50 -6.56
CA PHE A 106 -13.09 -11.86 -7.84
C PHE A 106 -11.68 -11.29 -7.84
N PHE A 107 -10.81 -11.92 -8.62
CA PHE A 107 -9.39 -11.61 -8.71
C PHE A 107 -8.97 -11.78 -10.17
N ASP A 108 -8.38 -10.75 -10.77
CA ASP A 108 -7.74 -10.86 -12.08
C ASP A 108 -6.26 -11.24 -11.96
N ASN A 109 -5.67 -11.71 -13.05
CA ASN A 109 -4.30 -12.19 -13.03
C ASN A 109 -3.30 -11.01 -13.02
N PRO A 110 -2.57 -10.76 -11.93
CA PRO A 110 -1.66 -9.61 -11.83
C PRO A 110 -0.48 -9.71 -12.80
N ALA A 111 -0.21 -10.88 -13.39
CA ALA A 111 0.82 -11.03 -14.40
C ALA A 111 0.48 -10.35 -15.74
N ASN A 112 -0.80 -10.03 -16.02
CA ASN A 112 -1.22 -9.43 -17.28
C ASN A 112 -2.51 -8.57 -17.25
N GLN A 113 -3.14 -8.41 -16.08
CA GLN A 113 -4.38 -7.64 -15.90
C GLN A 113 -4.29 -6.59 -14.77
N TYR A 114 -3.11 -6.34 -14.21
CA TYR A 114 -2.92 -5.44 -13.07
C TYR A 114 -3.39 -4.00 -13.37
N TYR A 115 -4.39 -3.51 -12.62
CA TYR A 115 -5.06 -2.21 -12.81
C TYR A 115 -5.70 -2.00 -14.19
N LYS A 116 -6.02 -3.08 -14.90
CA LYS A 116 -6.50 -3.00 -16.29
C LYS A 116 -7.99 -2.67 -16.40
N PHE A 117 -8.77 -2.92 -15.35
CA PHE A 117 -10.22 -2.82 -15.41
C PHE A 117 -10.79 -1.88 -14.35
N PRO A 118 -11.90 -1.17 -14.66
CA PRO A 118 -12.61 -0.35 -13.69
C PRO A 118 -13.19 -1.18 -12.54
N GLN A 119 -13.43 -0.55 -11.41
CA GLN A 119 -14.26 -1.13 -10.34
C GLN A 119 -15.67 -1.39 -10.85
N VAL A 120 -16.25 -2.54 -10.49
CA VAL A 120 -17.63 -2.92 -10.83
C VAL A 120 -18.42 -3.14 -9.55
N VAL A 121 -19.63 -2.59 -9.51
CA VAL A 121 -20.61 -2.75 -8.43
C VAL A 121 -21.70 -3.70 -8.91
N ASP A 122 -22.02 -4.68 -8.08
CA ASP A 122 -23.07 -5.64 -8.35
C ASP A 122 -24.45 -4.98 -8.30
N LYS A 123 -25.26 -5.21 -9.34
CA LYS A 123 -26.57 -4.56 -9.48
C LYS A 123 -27.60 -5.06 -8.46
N GLN A 124 -27.44 -6.27 -7.94
CA GLN A 124 -28.39 -6.89 -7.03
C GLN A 124 -28.12 -6.53 -5.58
N THR A 125 -26.85 -6.52 -5.19
CA THR A 125 -26.42 -6.33 -3.80
C THR A 125 -25.87 -4.93 -3.52
N GLY A 126 -25.49 -4.16 -4.54
CA GLY A 126 -24.81 -2.87 -4.36
C GLY A 126 -23.35 -2.97 -3.91
N PHE A 127 -22.82 -4.19 -3.73
CA PHE A 127 -21.44 -4.42 -3.27
C PHE A 127 -20.43 -4.43 -4.41
N ILE A 128 -19.19 -4.10 -4.08
CA ILE A 128 -18.07 -4.12 -5.03
C ILE A 128 -17.62 -5.56 -5.28
N PHE A 129 -17.33 -5.94 -6.53
CA PHE A 129 -16.61 -7.16 -6.84
C PHE A 129 -15.11 -7.01 -6.55
N GLY A 130 -14.56 -7.87 -5.72
CA GLY A 130 -13.12 -7.85 -5.47
C GLY A 130 -12.56 -8.96 -4.59
N HIS A 131 -11.39 -8.66 -4.04
CA HIS A 131 -10.60 -9.54 -3.21
C HIS A 131 -9.89 -8.74 -2.12
N SER A 132 -9.19 -9.45 -1.24
CA SER A 132 -8.38 -8.82 -0.22
C SER A 132 -7.03 -9.50 -0.14
N HIS A 133 -6.09 -8.86 0.54
CA HIS A 133 -4.83 -9.47 0.91
C HIS A 133 -4.65 -9.38 2.42
N VAL A 134 -3.88 -10.30 2.96
CA VAL A 134 -3.32 -10.15 4.31
C VAL A 134 -1.81 -9.95 4.19
N THR A 135 -1.32 -8.92 4.87
CA THR A 135 0.11 -8.59 4.93
C THR A 135 0.55 -8.57 6.38
N ILE A 136 1.71 -9.17 6.65
CA ILE A 136 2.34 -9.12 7.97
C ILE A 136 3.72 -8.52 7.81
N GLN A 137 4.00 -7.45 8.52
CA GLN A 137 5.29 -6.76 8.49
C GLN A 137 5.88 -6.72 9.89
N GLN A 138 7.17 -7.02 9.98
CA GLN A 138 7.91 -6.84 11.22
C GLN A 138 8.13 -5.34 11.45
N LEU A 139 7.82 -4.88 12.66
CA LEU A 139 8.02 -3.51 13.09
C LEU A 139 9.43 -3.35 13.66
N LYS A 140 10.20 -2.42 13.10
CA LYS A 140 11.50 -2.01 13.63
C LYS A 140 11.38 -0.92 14.71
N SER A 141 10.32 -0.14 14.63
CA SER A 141 9.95 0.96 15.51
C SER A 141 8.42 1.05 15.57
N PHE A 142 7.87 1.60 16.64
CA PHE A 142 6.45 1.94 16.75
C PHE A 142 6.14 3.37 16.30
N ASP A 143 7.18 4.18 16.08
CA ASP A 143 7.09 5.60 15.74
C ASP A 143 7.24 5.85 14.23
N ASP A 144 7.56 4.81 13.44
CA ASP A 144 7.79 4.90 12.01
C ASP A 144 6.89 3.94 11.20
N ALA A 145 6.57 4.35 9.97
CA ALA A 145 5.96 3.46 8.98
C ALA A 145 6.99 2.42 8.50
N PRO A 146 6.65 1.11 8.46
CA PRO A 146 7.56 0.11 7.91
C PRO A 146 7.65 0.23 6.39
N ASP A 147 8.82 -0.11 5.86
CA ASP A 147 9.08 -0.14 4.41
C ASP A 147 8.06 -1.04 3.70
N PRO A 148 7.24 -0.51 2.76
CA PRO A 148 6.20 -1.28 2.08
C PRO A 148 6.76 -2.40 1.19
N LYS A 149 8.06 -2.39 0.85
CA LYS A 149 8.71 -3.46 0.08
C LYS A 149 9.04 -4.69 0.93
N LEU A 150 9.00 -4.56 2.26
CA LEU A 150 9.40 -5.61 3.19
C LEU A 150 8.20 -6.17 3.93
N PHE A 151 7.95 -7.46 3.78
CA PHE A 151 6.93 -8.19 4.52
C PHE A 151 7.47 -9.53 5.01
N ALA A 152 7.01 -9.94 6.19
CA ALA A 152 7.27 -11.27 6.75
C ALA A 152 6.29 -12.31 6.18
N PHE A 153 5.10 -11.87 5.75
CA PHE A 153 4.10 -12.69 5.07
C PHE A 153 3.23 -11.84 4.16
N PHE A 154 2.86 -12.39 3.00
CA PHE A 154 1.88 -11.82 2.07
C PHE A 154 1.03 -12.96 1.51
N LYS A 155 -0.29 -12.74 1.42
CA LYS A 155 -1.20 -13.66 0.75
C LYS A 155 -2.38 -12.91 0.14
N GLY A 156 -2.64 -13.17 -1.15
CA GLY A 156 -3.92 -12.87 -1.77
C GLY A 156 -5.01 -13.84 -1.32
N LEU A 157 -6.13 -13.27 -0.92
CA LEU A 157 -7.35 -13.95 -0.48
C LEU A 157 -8.31 -13.96 -1.66
N ASN A 158 -7.97 -14.79 -2.65
CA ASN A 158 -8.59 -14.77 -3.98
C ASN A 158 -9.88 -15.58 -4.06
N ASP A 159 -10.09 -16.52 -3.13
CA ASP A 159 -11.25 -17.38 -3.10
C ASP A 159 -12.43 -16.67 -2.40
N PRO A 160 -13.70 -17.06 -2.67
CA PRO A 160 -14.83 -16.59 -1.90
C PRO A 160 -14.65 -16.83 -0.40
N SER A 161 -14.98 -15.83 0.40
CA SER A 161 -15.03 -15.97 1.86
C SER A 161 -16.21 -16.84 2.29
N VAL A 162 -16.10 -17.45 3.48
CA VAL A 162 -17.21 -18.21 4.07
C VAL A 162 -17.83 -17.36 5.17
N ASN A 163 -19.13 -17.05 5.05
CA ASN A 163 -19.86 -16.17 5.96
C ASN A 163 -19.14 -14.82 6.18
N ASN A 164 -18.65 -14.21 5.10
CA ASN A 164 -17.90 -12.95 5.12
C ASN A 164 -16.57 -13.01 5.89
N ILE A 165 -16.05 -14.21 6.16
CA ILE A 165 -14.80 -14.41 6.90
C ILE A 165 -13.76 -15.10 6.01
N PHE A 166 -12.64 -14.43 5.80
CA PHE A 166 -11.43 -15.06 5.30
C PHE A 166 -10.67 -15.74 6.44
N THR A 167 -10.12 -16.92 6.19
CA THR A 167 -9.28 -17.64 7.15
C THR A 167 -7.95 -17.98 6.49
N GLN A 168 -6.85 -17.50 7.06
CA GLN A 168 -5.51 -17.76 6.57
C GLN A 168 -4.60 -18.25 7.70
N VAL A 169 -4.02 -19.44 7.54
CA VAL A 169 -3.02 -19.96 8.48
C VAL A 169 -1.65 -19.40 8.13
N ILE A 170 -0.96 -18.86 9.13
CA ILE A 170 0.41 -18.37 9.02
C ILE A 170 1.35 -19.45 9.52
N GLY A 171 2.33 -19.82 8.69
CA GLY A 171 3.10 -21.05 8.84
C GLY A 171 2.36 -22.25 8.25
N THR A 172 3.08 -23.32 7.92
CA THR A 172 2.54 -24.58 7.42
C THR A 172 3.19 -25.75 8.16
N GLN A 173 2.95 -26.99 7.74
CA GLN A 173 3.69 -28.13 8.31
C GLN A 173 5.19 -28.08 7.99
N ASN A 174 5.57 -27.46 6.86
CA ASN A 174 6.94 -27.42 6.37
C ASN A 174 7.61 -26.06 6.53
N VAL A 175 6.86 -25.03 6.94
CA VAL A 175 7.35 -23.67 7.14
C VAL A 175 6.94 -23.24 8.54
N SER A 176 7.90 -23.02 9.42
CA SER A 176 7.62 -22.50 10.76
C SER A 176 6.90 -21.15 10.67
N GLY A 177 6.06 -20.85 11.67
CA GLY A 177 5.49 -19.51 11.82
C GLY A 177 6.58 -18.42 11.99
N LEU A 178 6.15 -17.20 12.26
CA LEU A 178 7.06 -16.05 12.27
C LEU A 178 8.01 -16.03 13.48
N PRO A 179 9.25 -15.51 13.35
CA PRO A 179 10.19 -15.42 14.46
C PRO A 179 9.74 -14.41 15.52
N ALA A 180 10.40 -14.40 16.68
CA ALA A 180 10.09 -13.45 17.75
C ALA A 180 10.31 -11.99 17.28
N GLY A 181 9.40 -11.10 17.68
CA GLY A 181 9.41 -9.70 17.27
C GLY A 181 8.04 -9.04 17.40
N ASP A 182 8.00 -7.74 17.13
CA ASP A 182 6.76 -6.96 17.01
C ASP A 182 6.32 -6.92 15.55
N TYR A 183 5.03 -7.09 15.30
CA TYR A 183 4.47 -7.16 13.94
C TYR A 183 3.20 -6.35 13.82
N ARG A 184 2.95 -5.81 12.63
CA ARG A 184 1.62 -5.37 12.20
C ARG A 184 1.03 -6.38 11.22
N ILE A 185 -0.26 -6.69 11.38
CA ILE A 185 -1.06 -7.46 10.44
C ILE A 185 -2.08 -6.49 9.86
N CYS A 186 -2.10 -6.32 8.55
CA CYS A 186 -3.02 -5.42 7.87
C CYS A 186 -3.77 -6.14 6.74
N THR A 187 -5.02 -5.75 6.54
CA THR A 187 -5.74 -6.06 5.31
C THR A 187 -5.31 -5.10 4.20
N MET A 188 -5.49 -5.53 2.96
CA MET A 188 -5.37 -4.67 1.78
C MET A 188 -6.46 -5.07 0.79
N VAL A 189 -7.65 -4.51 0.98
CA VAL A 189 -8.83 -4.75 0.16
C VAL A 189 -8.74 -4.01 -1.16
N SER A 190 -9.16 -4.68 -2.24
CA SER A 190 -9.11 -4.14 -3.59
C SER A 190 -10.38 -4.51 -4.36
N SER A 191 -10.67 -3.73 -5.41
CA SER A 191 -11.52 -4.25 -6.48
C SER A 191 -10.84 -5.46 -7.14
N PHE A 192 -11.57 -6.17 -7.99
CA PHE A 192 -11.06 -7.36 -8.65
C PHE A 192 -9.81 -7.13 -9.51
N ALA A 193 -9.56 -5.88 -9.94
CA ALA A 193 -8.41 -5.48 -10.75
C ALA A 193 -7.27 -4.82 -9.97
N HIS A 194 -7.21 -5.11 -8.66
CA HIS A 194 -6.17 -4.73 -7.70
C HIS A 194 -6.18 -3.28 -7.22
N GLN A 195 -6.92 -2.37 -7.83
CA GLN A 195 -6.97 -0.99 -7.33
C GLN A 195 -7.68 -0.93 -5.97
N PRO A 196 -7.31 0.03 -5.10
CA PRO A 196 -8.06 0.28 -3.86
C PRO A 196 -9.55 0.50 -4.16
N THR A 197 -10.42 0.05 -3.26
CA THR A 197 -11.85 0.21 -3.46
C THR A 197 -12.27 1.68 -3.43
N LEU A 198 -13.06 2.09 -4.41
CA LEU A 198 -13.60 3.45 -4.54
C LEU A 198 -14.92 3.56 -3.78
N MET A 199 -15.11 4.64 -3.04
CA MET A 199 -16.15 4.77 -2.02
C MET A 199 -16.83 6.15 -2.09
N PRO A 200 -18.13 6.24 -1.76
CA PRO A 200 -18.98 7.40 -2.12
C PRO A 200 -18.79 8.66 -1.28
N VAL A 201 -18.21 8.57 -0.08
CA VAL A 201 -18.17 9.69 0.87
C VAL A 201 -16.80 9.80 1.51
N ALA A 202 -16.19 10.98 1.51
CA ALA A 202 -14.87 11.21 2.10
C ALA A 202 -14.87 11.02 3.63
N GLN A 203 -15.91 11.49 4.33
CA GLN A 203 -16.09 11.34 5.77
C GLN A 203 -16.63 9.94 6.12
N ARG A 204 -15.72 8.95 6.13
CA ARG A 204 -16.02 7.54 6.40
C ARG A 204 -14.89 6.87 7.19
N GLY A 205 -15.15 5.68 7.74
CA GLY A 205 -14.10 4.82 8.27
C GLY A 205 -13.19 4.28 7.15
N ALA A 206 -11.95 3.90 7.51
CA ALA A 206 -11.08 3.21 6.57
C ALA A 206 -11.66 1.84 6.21
N GLN A 207 -11.46 1.43 4.97
CA GLN A 207 -11.89 0.12 4.45
C GLN A 207 -11.02 -1.03 4.96
N ASP A 208 -9.76 -0.75 5.29
CA ASP A 208 -8.79 -1.72 5.80
C ASP A 208 -8.63 -1.64 7.32
N ASP A 209 -8.20 -2.74 7.91
CA ASP A 209 -7.84 -2.84 9.32
C ASP A 209 -6.38 -3.25 9.52
N CYS A 210 -5.80 -2.80 10.63
CA CYS A 210 -4.43 -3.12 11.01
C CYS A 210 -4.35 -3.34 12.53
N ILE A 211 -3.92 -4.52 12.93
CA ILE A 211 -3.61 -4.84 14.33
C ILE A 211 -2.11 -4.97 14.54
N ARG A 212 -1.68 -4.86 15.80
CA ARG A 212 -0.29 -5.11 16.22
C ARG A 212 -0.25 -6.32 17.13
N ILE A 213 0.74 -7.19 16.96
CA ILE A 213 0.96 -8.36 17.80
C ILE A 213 2.45 -8.50 18.16
N LYS A 214 2.73 -9.22 19.24
CA LYS A 214 4.09 -9.57 19.66
C LYS A 214 4.29 -11.08 19.60
N LEU A 215 5.34 -11.54 18.93
CA LEU A 215 5.76 -12.93 18.97
C LEU A 215 6.94 -13.09 19.93
N VAL A 216 6.85 -14.06 20.83
CA VAL A 216 7.88 -14.31 21.87
C VAL A 216 8.39 -15.74 21.83
N ASP A 217 9.68 -15.92 22.10
CA ASP A 217 10.27 -17.26 22.25
C ASP A 217 9.60 -18.02 23.39
N ASP A 218 9.46 -19.35 23.24
CA ASP A 218 9.04 -20.22 24.33
C ASP A 218 10.05 -20.13 25.50
N PRO A 219 9.63 -19.69 26.70
CA PRO A 219 10.50 -19.55 27.86
C PRO A 219 11.19 -20.87 28.26
N LYS A 220 10.57 -22.03 27.99
CA LYS A 220 11.17 -23.36 28.28
C LYS A 220 12.36 -23.66 27.37
N LYS A 221 12.30 -23.24 26.10
CA LYS A 221 13.40 -23.44 25.14
C LYS A 221 14.62 -22.56 25.48
N ARG A 222 14.40 -21.33 25.95
CA ARG A 222 15.48 -20.43 26.43
C ARG A 222 16.26 -20.99 27.61
N ARG A 223 15.57 -21.56 28.62
CA ARG A 223 16.25 -22.18 29.79
C ARG A 223 17.14 -23.36 29.40
N ASN A 224 16.67 -24.21 28.49
CA ASN A 224 17.45 -25.38 28.05
C ASN A 224 18.71 -25.00 27.27
N VAL A 225 18.65 -23.94 26.44
CA VAL A 225 19.83 -23.41 25.73
C VAL A 225 20.84 -22.79 26.70
N LEU A 226 20.37 -22.02 27.68
CA LEU A 226 21.23 -21.42 28.71
C LEU A 226 21.91 -22.48 29.60
N ASN A 227 21.19 -23.53 29.99
CA ASN A 227 21.76 -24.62 30.77
C ASN A 227 22.78 -25.44 29.95
N LYS A 228 22.53 -25.67 28.66
CA LYS A 228 23.49 -26.36 27.78
C LYS A 228 24.78 -25.56 27.58
N LYS A 229 24.71 -24.23 27.52
CA LYS A 229 25.90 -23.34 27.46
C LYS A 229 26.65 -23.22 28.79
N ARG A 230 26.00 -23.49 29.93
CA ARG A 230 26.64 -23.50 31.26
C ARG A 230 27.36 -24.81 31.57
N ASN A 231 26.96 -25.90 30.91
CA ASN A 231 27.48 -27.25 31.12
C ASN A 231 28.41 -27.71 29.97
N ALA A 232 28.86 -26.78 29.13
CA ALA A 232 29.85 -26.97 28.06
C ALA A 232 31.02 -26.02 28.33
#